data_AF-A0A151JUU5-F1
#
_entry.id   AF-A0A151JUU5-F1
#
_cell.length_a   1.000
_cell.length_b   1.000
_cell.length_c   1.000
_cell.angle_alpha   90.00
_cell.angle_beta   90.00
_cell.angle_gamma   90.00
#
_symmetry.space_group_name_H-M   'P 1'
#
loop_
_entity.id
_entity.type
_entity.pdbx_description
1 polymer ?
#
loop_
_entity_poly.entity_id
_entity_poly.type
_entity_poly.pdbx_seq_one_letter_code
_entity_poly.pdbx_strand_id
1 'polypeptide(L)' 'MWTGRKPDVSHFREFGCKAFCLDTEPGKRKFEPRSKPAIFLGYSESSKGCGLSRRKRSSYRAG' A
#
# COMPACT_ATOMS: atom_id res chain seq x y z
N MET A 1 -20.64 -23.63 -7.82
CA MET A 1 -21.73 -22.86 -8.48
C MET A 1 -21.16 -21.54 -8.97
N TRP A 2 -20.99 -21.38 -10.29
CA TRP A 2 -20.70 -20.09 -10.90
C TRP A 2 -22.05 -19.52 -11.35
N THR A 3 -22.61 -18.59 -10.59
CA THR A 3 -23.79 -17.84 -11.01
C THR A 3 -23.36 -16.91 -12.14
N GLY A 4 -24.02 -16.94 -13.30
CA GLY A 4 -23.66 -16.16 -14.50
C GLY A 4 -23.71 -14.63 -14.37
N ARG A 5 -23.62 -14.09 -13.14
CA ARG A 5 -23.49 -12.67 -12.84
C ARG A 5 -22.02 -12.26 -12.94
N LYS A 6 -21.75 -11.25 -13.75
CA LYS A 6 -20.42 -10.64 -13.86
C LYS A 6 -20.02 -10.11 -12.47
N PRO A 7 -18.86 -10.52 -11.91
CA PRO A 7 -18.40 -9.99 -10.64
C PRO A 7 -18.14 -8.49 -10.76
N ASP A 8 -18.58 -7.72 -9.77
CA ASP A 8 -18.26 -6.31 -9.68
C ASP A 8 -16.81 -6.13 -9.20
N VAL A 9 -16.02 -5.42 -9.99
CA VAL A 9 -14.61 -5.15 -9.70
C VAL A 9 -14.34 -3.69 -9.31
N SER A 10 -15.39 -2.89 -9.11
CA SER A 10 -15.26 -1.47 -8.78
C SER A 10 -14.52 -1.18 -7.47
N HIS A 11 -14.47 -2.17 -6.58
CA HIS A 11 -13.77 -2.12 -5.29
C HIS A 11 -12.27 -2.41 -5.40
N PHE A 12 -11.79 -2.93 -6.54
CA PHE A 12 -10.38 -3.24 -6.73
C PHE A 12 -9.60 -1.97 -7.13
N ARG A 13 -8.43 -1.80 -6.50
CA ARG A 13 -7.47 -0.76 -6.87
C ARG A 13 -6.53 -1.23 -7.97
N GLU A 14 -6.17 -0.32 -8.85
CA GLU A 14 -5.17 -0.56 -9.89
C GLU A 14 -3.76 -0.74 -9.29
N PHE A 15 -3.01 -1.69 -9.84
CA PHE A 15 -1.60 -1.88 -9.52
C PHE A 15 -0.80 -0.62 -9.87
N GLY A 16 0.16 -0.23 -9.02
CA GLY A 16 0.95 0.98 -9.23
C GLY A 16 0.31 2.26 -8.67
N CYS A 17 -0.93 2.22 -8.18
CA CYS A 17 -1.56 3.42 -7.62
C CYS A 17 -0.86 3.89 -6.33
N LYS A 18 -0.93 5.21 -6.08
CA LYS A 18 -0.43 5.78 -4.83
C LYS A 18 -1.24 5.24 -3.65
N ALA A 19 -0.53 4.71 -2.67
CA ALA A 19 -1.09 4.19 -1.44
C ALA A 19 -0.34 4.77 -0.23
N PHE A 20 -0.89 4.55 0.97
CA PHE A 20 -0.28 4.95 2.22
C PHE A 20 -0.30 3.76 3.17
N CYS A 21 0.86 3.36 3.68
CA CYS A 21 0.95 2.34 4.73
C CYS A 21 1.00 3.00 6.11
N LEU A 22 0.45 2.30 7.10
CA LEU A 22 0.66 2.66 8.50
C LEU A 22 2.15 2.53 8.81
N ASP A 23 2.68 3.55 9.45
CA ASP A 23 4.05 3.55 9.92
C ASP A 23 4.08 3.20 11.40
N THR A 24 4.55 1.98 11.67
CA THR A 24 4.57 1.32 12.98
C THR A 24 5.80 1.66 13.82
N GLU A 25 6.60 2.64 13.40
CA GLU A 25 7.71 3.15 14.21
C GLU A 25 7.19 3.64 15.58
N PRO A 26 7.72 3.10 16.70
CA PRO A 26 7.30 3.50 18.03
C PRO A 26 7.81 4.91 18.37
N GLY A 27 7.17 5.57 19.35
CA GLY A 27 7.65 6.87 19.86
C GLY A 27 7.18 8.11 19.10
N LYS A 28 6.16 7.97 18.24
CA LYS A 28 5.63 9.11 17.47
C LYS A 28 4.92 10.14 18.35
N ARG A 29 5.27 11.41 18.16
CA ARG A 29 4.60 12.56 18.79
C ARG A 29 3.22 12.78 18.18
N LYS A 30 2.33 13.49 18.90
CA LYS A 30 0.92 13.74 18.52
C LYS A 30 0.75 14.32 17.10
N PHE A 31 1.74 15.06 16.62
CA PHE A 31 1.71 15.76 15.33
C PHE A 31 2.57 15.12 14.24
N GLU A 32 3.19 13.97 14.50
CA GLU A 32 4.00 13.29 13.50
C GLU A 32 3.13 12.47 12.54
N PRO A 33 3.47 12.45 11.23
CA PRO A 33 2.72 11.69 10.25
C PRO A 33 2.73 10.20 10.61
N ARG A 34 1.53 9.62 10.69
CA ARG A 34 1.35 8.20 11.01
C ARG A 34 1.37 7.29 9.80
N SER A 35 1.38 7.85 8.59
CA SER A 35 1.40 7.11 7.34
C SER A 35 2.61 7.44 6.49
N LYS A 36 3.11 6.44 5.76
CA LYS A 36 4.21 6.56 4.80
C LYS A 36 3.68 6.33 3.38
N PRO A 37 4.12 7.13 2.39
CA PRO A 37 3.74 6.92 1.00
C PRO A 37 4.29 5.59 0.47
N ALA A 38 3.47 4.86 -0.28
CA ALA A 38 3.77 3.57 -0.88
C ALA A 38 3.11 3.43 -2.25
N ILE A 39 3.50 2.38 -2.97
CA ILE A 39 2.90 1.97 -4.25
C ILE A 39 2.13 0.68 -4.00
N PHE A 40 0.86 0.65 -4.43
CA PHE A 40 0.02 -0.55 -4.34
C PHE A 40 0.50 -1.63 -5.31
N LEU A 41 0.82 -2.81 -4.79
CA LEU A 41 1.29 -3.96 -5.57
C LEU A 41 0.23 -5.04 -5.78
N GLY A 42 -0.99 -4.87 -5.26
CA GLY A 42 -2.04 -5.88 -5.36
C GLY A 42 -2.49 -6.46 -4.03
N TYR A 43 -3.39 -7.43 -4.11
CA TYR A 43 -3.98 -8.11 -2.97
C TYR A 43 -3.19 -9.38 -2.64
N SER A 44 -3.09 -9.72 -1.36
CA SER A 44 -2.45 -10.95 -0.90
C SER A 44 -3.31 -12.17 -1.24
N GLU A 45 -2.67 -13.25 -1.70
CA GLU A 45 -3.37 -14.50 -2.03
C GLU A 45 -3.75 -15.31 -0.78
N SER A 46 -2.99 -15.15 0.31
CA SER A 46 -3.08 -16.00 1.51
C SER A 46 -3.62 -15.26 2.74
N SER A 47 -3.74 -13.94 2.69
CA SER A 47 -4.17 -13.13 3.83
C SER A 47 -5.10 -11.99 3.43
N LYS A 48 -5.90 -11.50 4.38
CA LYS A 48 -6.68 -10.26 4.20
C LYS A 48 -5.75 -9.05 4.27
N GLY A 49 -4.94 -8.88 3.23
CA GLY A 49 -3.91 -7.85 3.16
C GLY A 49 -3.64 -7.42 1.73
N CYS A 50 -2.91 -6.31 1.59
CA CYS A 50 -2.40 -5.85 0.31
C CYS A 50 -0.89 -5.66 0.36
N GLY A 51 -0.24 -5.93 -0.77
CA GLY A 51 1.18 -5.66 -0.95
C GLY A 51 1.41 -4.17 -1.16
N LEU A 52 2.33 -3.60 -0.39
CA LEU A 52 2.73 -2.19 -0.52
C LEU A 52 4.25 -2.11 -0.67
N SER A 53 4.72 -1.48 -1.74
CA SER A 53 6.14 -1.22 -1.96
C SER A 53 6.52 0.19 -1.52
N ARG A 54 7.59 0.32 -0.74
CA ARG A 54 8.22 1.62 -0.50
C ARG A 54 9.33 1.85 -1.51
N ARG A 55 9.25 2.94 -2.26
CA ARG A 55 10.39 3.43 -3.04
C ARG A 55 11.47 3.89 -2.07
N LYS A 56 12.59 3.17 -1.98
CA LYS A 56 13.78 3.71 -1.29
C LYS A 56 14.33 4.86 -2.13
N ARG A 57 14.29 6.08 -1.60
CA ARG A 57 15.00 7.21 -2.22
C ARG A 57 16.48 6.94 -2.04
N SER A 58 17.20 6.61 -3.13
CA SER A 58 18.65 6.54 -3.11
C SER A 58 19.18 7.93 -2.72
N SER A 59 19.76 8.04 -1.53
CA SER A 59 20.44 9.25 -1.09
C SER A 59 21.83 9.26 -1.73
N TYR A 60 21.95 9.82 -2.93
CA TYR A 60 23.25 10.22 -3.43
C TYR A 60 23.72 11.37 -2.54
N ARG A 61 24.67 11.10 -1.62
CA ARG A 61 25.44 12.14 -0.94
C ARG A 61 26.29 12.80 -2.03
N ALA A 62 25.89 13.97 -2.49
CA ALA A 62 26.82 14.89 -3.12
C ALA A 62 27.70 15.45 -2.00
N GLY A 63 29.01 15.17 -2.10
CA GLY A 63 30.04 15.66 -1.18
C GLY A 63 30.37 17.13 -1.40
#